data_AF-A0A9W4JW53-F1
#
_entry.id   AF-A0A9W4JW53-F1
#
_cell.length_a   1.000
_cell.length_b   1.000
_cell.length_c   1.000
_cell.angle_alpha   90.00
_cell.angle_beta   90.00
_cell.angle_gamma   90.00
#
_symmetry.space_group_name_H-M   'P 1'
#
loop_
_entity.id
_entity.type
_entity.pdbx_description
1 polymer ?
#
loop_
_entity_poly.entity_id
_entity_poly.type
_entity_poly.pdbx_seq_one_letter_code
_entity_poly.pdbx_strand_id
1 'polypeptide(L)'
;MYSVTSPNISRTLRSLARTMPSVASGDVLQGARWNYPLIEPLKGDHTHDSDVFKAKVVSRKDARVVSEVPEWALIKKASNYEHAAKDLQREVEIYGLPGVASAGCFREMYEQIDDSTIALEWLDTTLAEVKYHPDMRIYRIIKSVLTAAFTSCVVLEDRKYVNTDYKPANILLSNINTDRVIAKVGDLGLVVPIGELFHAQPYAMRAPEVFLGKACTEPSQVWAVAAMLLCWIKPGVLGAWGCPFPVINNAWSMAKIQRLFPHWEIPTLEIAEDPNLKVAVKRAQSLSEKVPELQAILPFDDETKKVDMPQQLRDLLRFILVPDPEKRPSASSVLASRQFRDFKHYVSV
;
A
#
# COMPACT_ATOMS: atom_id res chain seq x y z
N MET A 1 -15.28 -60.88 -24.62
CA MET A 1 -15.11 -61.89 -23.55
C MET A 1 -13.84 -61.49 -22.81
N TYR A 2 -13.79 -61.08 -21.54
CA TYR A 2 -14.68 -61.30 -20.40
C TYR A 2 -14.84 -60.00 -19.59
N SER A 3 -16.06 -59.85 -19.06
CA SER A 3 -16.42 -58.97 -17.94
C SER A 3 -16.09 -59.70 -16.64
N VAL A 4 -15.60 -58.99 -15.61
CA VAL A 4 -15.93 -59.26 -14.20
C VAL A 4 -15.99 -57.93 -13.44
N THR A 5 -17.10 -57.74 -12.76
CA THR A 5 -17.53 -56.60 -11.96
C THR A 5 -17.16 -56.70 -10.47
N SER A 6 -16.76 -55.57 -9.88
CA SER A 6 -17.06 -55.03 -8.52
C SER A 6 -16.57 -55.81 -7.25
N PRO A 7 -16.51 -55.21 -6.02
CA PRO A 7 -17.11 -53.95 -5.56
C PRO A 7 -16.29 -53.05 -4.58
N ASN A 8 -16.83 -51.84 -4.38
CA ASN A 8 -17.08 -51.17 -3.09
C ASN A 8 -16.05 -50.26 -2.36
N ILE A 9 -16.58 -49.06 -2.08
CA ILE A 9 -16.45 -48.23 -0.86
C ILE A 9 -15.13 -47.44 -0.72
N SER A 10 -15.16 -46.21 -1.22
CA SER A 10 -14.35 -45.12 -0.69
C SER A 10 -15.28 -44.02 -0.19
N ARG A 11 -15.26 -43.86 1.13
CA ARG A 11 -15.99 -42.90 1.96
C ARG A 11 -16.03 -41.49 1.35
N THR A 12 -17.25 -41.03 1.18
CA THR A 12 -17.67 -39.63 1.24
C THR A 12 -17.08 -38.95 2.48
N LEU A 13 -15.97 -38.23 2.33
CA LEU A 13 -15.66 -37.08 3.17
C LEU A 13 -16.28 -35.87 2.48
N ARG A 14 -17.58 -35.67 2.75
CA ARG A 14 -18.21 -34.37 2.54
C ARG A 14 -17.50 -33.41 3.50
N SER A 15 -16.54 -32.67 2.97
CA SER A 15 -16.14 -31.40 3.57
C SER A 15 -17.42 -30.56 3.62
N LEU A 16 -17.96 -30.39 4.82
CA LEU A 16 -18.94 -29.36 5.13
C LEU A 16 -18.18 -28.03 5.03
N ALA A 17 -17.89 -27.59 3.81
CA ALA A 17 -17.67 -26.19 3.54
C ALA A 17 -18.98 -25.51 3.89
N ARG A 18 -19.03 -24.96 5.11
CA ARG A 18 -20.13 -24.17 5.62
C ARG A 18 -20.24 -23.00 4.65
N THR A 19 -21.19 -23.08 3.71
CA THR A 19 -21.51 -21.99 2.79
C THR A 19 -21.93 -20.82 3.66
N MET A 20 -21.00 -19.89 3.88
CA MET A 20 -21.30 -18.67 4.59
C MET A 20 -22.31 -17.90 3.75
N PRO A 21 -23.37 -17.33 4.35
CA PRO A 21 -24.35 -16.56 3.61
C PRO A 21 -23.65 -15.42 2.87
N SER A 22 -24.02 -15.25 1.59
CA SER A 22 -23.61 -14.09 0.79
C SER A 22 -24.20 -12.85 1.45
N VAL A 23 -23.34 -11.86 1.71
CA VAL A 23 -23.74 -10.59 2.30
C VAL A 23 -24.08 -9.62 1.17
N ALA A 24 -25.22 -8.94 1.26
CA ALA A 24 -25.75 -8.05 0.24
C ALA A 24 -26.15 -6.68 0.82
N SER A 25 -26.31 -5.69 -0.07
CA SER A 25 -26.93 -4.41 0.30
C SER A 25 -28.31 -4.65 0.93
N GLY A 26 -28.58 -3.97 2.05
CA GLY A 26 -29.78 -4.16 2.86
C GLY A 26 -29.61 -5.13 4.04
N ASP A 27 -28.56 -5.94 4.07
CA ASP A 27 -28.25 -6.78 5.23
C ASP A 27 -27.80 -5.91 6.42
N VAL A 28 -28.03 -6.40 7.64
CA VAL A 28 -27.56 -5.75 8.87
C VAL A 28 -26.59 -6.67 9.59
N LEU A 29 -25.32 -6.27 9.64
CA LEU A 29 -24.33 -6.99 10.44
C LEU A 29 -24.39 -6.52 11.90
N GLN A 30 -24.30 -7.46 12.83
CA GLN A 30 -24.37 -7.19 14.26
C GLN A 30 -22.99 -7.26 14.88
N GLY A 31 -22.42 -6.10 15.22
CA GLY A 31 -21.23 -6.01 16.06
C GLY A 31 -21.54 -6.13 17.55
N ALA A 32 -20.47 -6.18 18.34
CA ALA A 32 -20.51 -6.05 19.78
C ALA A 32 -20.93 -4.63 20.20
N ARG A 33 -20.47 -3.58 19.49
CA ARG A 33 -20.78 -2.18 19.82
C ARG A 33 -21.95 -1.64 19.02
N TRP A 34 -21.94 -1.85 17.71
CA TRP A 34 -22.91 -1.24 16.79
C TRP A 34 -23.55 -2.25 15.84
N ASN A 35 -24.68 -1.87 15.26
CA ASN A 35 -25.25 -2.54 14.11
C ASN A 35 -24.84 -1.80 12.83
N TYR A 36 -24.61 -2.55 11.76
CA TYR A 36 -24.10 -2.05 10.49
C TYR A 36 -25.05 -2.41 9.33
N PRO A 37 -26.11 -1.62 9.10
CA PRO A 37 -26.88 -1.73 7.87
C PRO A 37 -26.02 -1.41 6.65
N LEU A 38 -25.88 -2.39 5.75
CA LEU A 38 -25.08 -2.27 4.54
C LEU A 38 -25.83 -1.46 3.50
N ILE A 39 -25.16 -0.44 2.97
CA ILE A 39 -25.74 0.49 2.00
C ILE A 39 -25.38 0.06 0.59
N GLU A 40 -24.10 0.00 0.27
CA GLU A 40 -23.65 -0.33 -1.08
C GLU A 40 -22.31 -1.04 -1.08
N PRO A 41 -22.08 -1.98 -2.02
CA PRO A 41 -20.76 -2.53 -2.26
C PRO A 41 -19.85 -1.46 -2.88
N LEU A 42 -18.62 -1.39 -2.40
CA LEU A 42 -17.58 -0.53 -2.94
C LEU A 42 -16.74 -1.32 -3.94
N LYS A 43 -16.47 -0.72 -5.10
CA LYS A 43 -15.53 -1.30 -6.06
C LYS A 43 -14.10 -1.00 -5.59
N GLY A 44 -13.36 -2.03 -5.24
CA GLY A 44 -11.91 -1.91 -5.01
C GLY A 44 -11.13 -1.69 -6.31
N ASP A 45 -9.81 -1.58 -6.21
CA ASP A 45 -8.88 -1.44 -7.34
C ASP A 45 -8.63 -2.75 -8.11
N HIS A 46 -9.47 -3.78 -7.89
CA HIS A 46 -9.34 -5.15 -8.39
C HIS A 46 -8.07 -5.90 -7.97
N THR A 47 -7.33 -5.38 -6.99
CA THR A 47 -6.11 -6.05 -6.47
C THR A 47 -6.33 -6.75 -5.14
N HIS A 48 -7.50 -6.61 -4.52
CA HIS A 48 -7.85 -7.22 -3.25
C HIS A 48 -8.95 -8.27 -3.41
N ASP A 49 -8.78 -9.39 -2.72
CA ASP A 49 -9.77 -10.48 -2.67
C ASP A 49 -10.72 -10.33 -1.48
N SER A 50 -11.19 -9.11 -1.22
CA SER A 50 -12.16 -8.82 -0.15
C SER A 50 -13.37 -8.10 -0.71
N ASP A 51 -14.54 -8.45 -0.18
CA ASP A 51 -15.76 -7.69 -0.42
C ASP A 51 -15.80 -6.51 0.54
N VAL A 52 -16.03 -5.31 0.01
CA VAL A 52 -16.03 -4.08 0.80
C VAL A 52 -17.37 -3.37 0.65
N PHE A 53 -17.94 -2.90 1.75
CA PHE A 53 -19.21 -2.20 1.77
C PHE A 53 -19.13 -0.91 2.57
N LYS A 54 -19.91 0.09 2.14
CA LYS A 54 -20.27 1.21 3.00
C LYS A 54 -21.44 0.80 3.88
N ALA A 55 -21.36 1.07 5.18
CA ALA A 55 -22.42 0.80 6.13
C ALA A 55 -22.74 2.04 6.97
N LYS A 56 -24.02 2.22 7.30
CA LYS A 56 -24.42 3.15 8.36
C LYS A 56 -24.10 2.52 9.70
N VAL A 57 -23.75 3.32 10.71
CA VAL A 57 -23.53 2.82 12.06
C VAL A 57 -24.73 3.18 12.93
N VAL A 58 -25.27 2.20 13.65
CA VAL A 58 -26.45 2.36 14.51
C VAL A 58 -26.15 1.82 15.90
N SER A 59 -26.35 2.65 16.92
CA SER A 59 -26.16 2.24 18.32
C SER A 59 -27.10 1.09 18.71
N ARG A 60 -26.58 0.12 19.46
CA ARG A 60 -27.42 -0.91 20.08
C ARG A 60 -28.09 -0.33 21.32
N LYS A 61 -29.38 -0.65 21.51
CA LYS A 61 -30.18 -0.18 22.65
C LYS A 61 -29.58 -0.54 24.03
N ASP A 62 -28.74 -1.57 24.08
CA ASP A 62 -28.10 -2.09 25.29
C ASP A 62 -26.58 -1.82 25.36
N ALA A 63 -26.02 -1.09 24.39
CA ALA A 63 -24.60 -0.73 24.43
C ALA A 63 -24.38 0.32 25.54
N ARG A 64 -23.39 0.09 26.42
CA ARG A 64 -22.91 1.09 27.38
C ARG A 64 -22.69 2.40 26.64
N VAL A 65 -23.14 3.53 27.21
CA VAL A 65 -23.03 4.88 26.62
C VAL A 65 -21.63 5.10 26.05
N VAL A 66 -21.47 4.92 24.74
CA VAL A 66 -20.24 5.22 24.02
C VAL A 66 -20.34 6.68 23.58
N SER A 67 -19.28 7.46 23.84
CA SER A 67 -19.16 8.82 23.32
C SER A 67 -19.11 8.78 21.80
N GLU A 68 -19.93 9.62 21.16
CA GLU A 68 -20.12 9.81 19.72
C GLU A 68 -20.17 8.53 18.86
N VAL A 69 -21.38 8.16 18.45
CA VAL A 69 -21.59 7.09 17.46
C VAL A 69 -21.14 7.62 16.10
N PRO A 70 -20.17 6.98 15.43
CA PRO A 70 -19.80 7.35 14.06
C PRO A 70 -21.03 7.29 13.15
N GLU A 71 -21.06 8.08 12.08
CA GLU A 71 -22.18 8.00 11.13
C GLU A 71 -22.00 6.81 10.17
N TRP A 72 -20.76 6.58 9.73
CA TRP A 72 -20.41 5.63 8.68
C TRP A 72 -19.28 4.70 9.11
N ALA A 73 -19.31 3.49 8.56
CA ALA A 73 -18.24 2.51 8.64
C ALA A 73 -17.97 1.90 7.26
N LEU A 74 -16.73 1.46 7.07
CA LEU A 74 -16.36 0.55 6.00
C LEU A 74 -16.36 -0.87 6.55
N ILE A 75 -17.10 -1.76 5.90
CA ILE A 75 -17.14 -3.18 6.23
C ILE A 75 -16.24 -3.90 5.24
N LYS A 76 -15.22 -4.60 5.74
CA LYS A 76 -14.34 -5.45 4.92
C LYS A 76 -14.60 -6.90 5.32
N LYS A 77 -14.99 -7.72 4.34
CA LYS A 77 -15.22 -9.15 4.49
C LYS A 77 -14.22 -9.92 3.63
N ALA A 78 -13.53 -10.87 4.24
CA ALA A 78 -12.65 -11.78 3.50
C ALA A 78 -13.50 -12.60 2.52
N SER A 79 -13.03 -12.72 1.27
CA SER A 79 -13.62 -13.69 0.35
C SER A 79 -13.38 -15.12 0.81
N ASN A 80 -14.02 -16.09 0.16
CA ASN A 80 -13.87 -17.51 0.48
C ASN A 80 -12.49 -18.11 0.10
N TYR A 81 -11.52 -17.29 -0.32
CA TYR A 81 -10.16 -17.75 -0.60
C TYR A 81 -9.31 -17.76 0.68
N GLU A 82 -8.49 -18.81 0.85
CA GLU A 82 -7.70 -19.02 2.07
C GLU A 82 -6.74 -17.87 2.38
N HIS A 83 -6.13 -17.27 1.35
CA HIS A 83 -5.21 -16.15 1.53
C HIS A 83 -5.93 -14.88 1.98
N ALA A 84 -7.16 -14.62 1.50
CA ALA A 84 -7.94 -13.45 1.92
C ALA A 84 -8.29 -13.48 3.41
N ALA A 85 -8.62 -14.66 3.95
CA ALA A 85 -8.85 -14.83 5.38
C ALA A 85 -7.57 -14.62 6.20
N LYS A 86 -6.41 -15.11 5.72
CA LYS A 86 -5.12 -14.90 6.38
C LYS A 86 -4.71 -13.42 6.39
N ASP A 87 -4.89 -12.72 5.29
CA ASP A 87 -4.56 -11.30 5.20
C ASP A 87 -5.47 -10.45 6.08
N LEU A 88 -6.77 -10.78 6.17
CA LEU A 88 -7.69 -10.09 7.08
C LEU A 88 -7.34 -10.36 8.55
N GLN A 89 -7.01 -11.60 8.90
CA GLN A 89 -6.58 -11.96 10.24
C GLN A 89 -5.28 -11.23 10.62
N ARG A 90 -4.32 -11.13 9.68
CA ARG A 90 -3.12 -10.32 9.87
C ARG A 90 -3.48 -8.85 10.09
N GLU A 91 -4.40 -8.28 9.30
CA GLU A 91 -4.86 -6.89 9.46
C GLU A 91 -5.43 -6.65 10.88
N VAL A 92 -6.25 -7.57 11.40
CA VAL A 92 -6.78 -7.51 12.78
C VAL A 92 -5.67 -7.52 13.82
N GLU A 93 -4.68 -8.41 13.67
CA GLU A 93 -3.55 -8.52 14.60
C GLU A 93 -2.70 -7.24 14.61
N ILE A 94 -2.47 -6.65 13.43
CA ILE A 94 -1.73 -5.39 13.30
C ILE A 94 -2.48 -4.25 13.96
N TYR A 95 -3.80 -4.17 13.81
CA TYR A 95 -4.61 -3.20 14.56
C TYR A 95 -4.54 -3.39 16.08
N GLY A 96 -4.29 -4.61 16.55
CA GLY A 96 -4.06 -4.92 17.96
C GLY A 96 -2.69 -4.49 18.50
N LEU A 97 -1.73 -4.12 17.64
CA LEU A 97 -0.38 -3.77 18.09
C LEU A 97 -0.36 -2.47 18.89
N PRO A 98 0.39 -2.40 20.01
CA PRO A 98 0.50 -1.17 20.79
C PRO A 98 1.10 -0.02 19.98
N GLY A 99 0.42 1.12 19.95
CA GLY A 99 0.80 2.28 19.14
C GLY A 99 0.07 2.37 17.81
N VAL A 100 -0.27 1.25 17.16
CA VAL A 100 -1.06 1.26 15.90
C VAL A 100 -2.49 1.72 16.19
N ALA A 101 -3.17 1.08 17.15
CA ALA A 101 -4.56 1.40 17.51
C ALA A 101 -4.77 2.87 17.96
N SER A 102 -3.75 3.50 18.54
CA SER A 102 -3.82 4.86 19.09
C SER A 102 -3.23 5.92 18.17
N ALA A 103 -2.51 5.55 17.11
CA ALA A 103 -1.85 6.50 16.24
C ALA A 103 -2.82 6.99 15.16
N GLY A 104 -3.10 8.30 15.16
CA GLY A 104 -3.98 8.94 14.19
C GLY A 104 -3.51 8.88 12.73
N CYS A 105 -2.35 8.26 12.44
CA CYS A 105 -1.89 8.01 11.09
C CYS A 105 -2.45 6.72 10.46
N PHE A 106 -3.08 5.83 11.25
CA PHE A 106 -3.75 4.64 10.73
C PHE A 106 -5.27 4.83 10.74
N ARG A 107 -5.96 4.20 9.78
CA ARG A 107 -7.42 4.06 9.83
C ARG A 107 -7.81 3.29 11.08
N GLU A 108 -8.82 3.73 11.81
CA GLU A 108 -9.24 3.00 13.01
C GLU A 108 -10.02 1.73 12.66
N MET A 109 -9.80 0.66 13.43
CA MET A 109 -10.66 -0.50 13.46
C MET A 109 -11.68 -0.34 14.58
N TYR A 110 -12.96 -0.21 14.20
CA TYR A 110 -14.05 -0.07 15.17
C TYR A 110 -14.24 -1.36 15.96
N GLU A 111 -14.35 -2.49 15.27
CA GLU A 111 -14.44 -3.82 15.85
C GLU A 111 -14.29 -4.92 14.80
N GLN A 112 -13.92 -6.11 15.27
CA GLN A 112 -14.08 -7.35 14.52
C GLN A 112 -15.51 -7.87 14.75
N ILE A 113 -16.28 -8.05 13.67
CA ILE A 113 -17.67 -8.52 13.74
C ILE A 113 -17.71 -10.05 13.88
N ASP A 114 -16.89 -10.72 13.07
CA ASP A 114 -16.67 -12.18 13.11
C ASP A 114 -15.26 -12.52 12.57
N ASP A 115 -14.93 -13.81 12.49
CA ASP A 115 -13.62 -14.31 12.02
C ASP A 115 -13.26 -13.88 10.59
N SER A 116 -14.24 -13.43 9.81
CA SER A 116 -14.11 -13.07 8.39
C SER A 116 -14.51 -11.64 8.07
N THR A 117 -14.91 -10.84 9.06
CA THR A 117 -15.51 -9.52 8.84
C THR A 117 -15.07 -8.50 9.88
N ILE A 118 -14.60 -7.35 9.43
CA ILE A 118 -14.22 -6.22 10.29
C ILE A 118 -14.97 -4.94 9.90
N ALA A 119 -15.24 -4.12 10.91
CA ALA A 119 -15.75 -2.75 10.76
C ALA A 119 -14.62 -1.75 10.99
N LEU A 120 -14.46 -0.84 10.04
CA LEU A 120 -13.38 0.13 9.97
C LEU A 120 -13.95 1.55 9.87
N GLU A 121 -13.15 2.52 10.28
CA GLU A 121 -13.43 3.94 10.10
C GLU A 121 -13.67 4.29 8.63
N TRP A 122 -14.69 5.11 8.40
CA TRP A 122 -15.00 5.65 7.08
C TRP A 122 -14.14 6.88 6.78
N LEU A 123 -13.53 6.91 5.59
CA LEU A 123 -12.92 8.10 5.01
C LEU A 123 -13.51 8.33 3.61
N ASP A 124 -13.54 9.59 3.17
CA ASP A 124 -14.35 10.03 2.03
C ASP A 124 -13.81 9.57 0.67
N THR A 125 -12.49 9.40 0.54
CA THR A 125 -11.83 9.04 -0.71
C THR A 125 -10.44 8.44 -0.46
N THR A 126 -9.77 7.99 -1.51
CA THR A 126 -8.36 7.57 -1.48
C THR A 126 -7.46 8.51 -2.28
N LEU A 127 -6.14 8.47 -2.06
CA LEU A 127 -5.21 9.23 -2.90
C LEU A 127 -5.30 8.80 -4.37
N ALA A 128 -5.61 7.53 -4.65
CA ALA A 128 -5.78 7.03 -6.03
C ALA A 128 -6.92 7.74 -6.79
N GLU A 129 -7.96 8.17 -6.09
CA GLU A 129 -9.12 8.84 -6.69
C GLU A 129 -8.91 10.35 -6.85
N VAL A 130 -7.98 10.93 -6.09
CA VAL A 130 -7.62 12.35 -6.21
C VAL A 130 -6.70 12.53 -7.42
N LYS A 131 -7.07 13.46 -8.31
CA LYS A 131 -6.22 13.85 -9.45
C LYS A 131 -5.16 14.85 -8.99
N TYR A 132 -3.91 14.61 -9.37
CA TYR A 132 -2.86 15.59 -9.18
C TYR A 132 -3.13 16.84 -10.05
N HIS A 133 -3.11 18.00 -9.40
CA HIS A 133 -3.11 19.31 -10.05
C HIS A 133 -2.20 20.24 -9.24
N PRO A 134 -1.17 20.86 -9.84
CA PRO A 134 -0.13 21.58 -9.10
C PRO A 134 -0.67 22.89 -8.49
N ASP A 135 -1.31 22.80 -7.33
CA ASP A 135 -1.85 23.93 -6.58
C ASP A 135 -1.66 23.78 -5.06
N MET A 136 -1.94 24.84 -4.31
CA MET A 136 -1.77 24.82 -2.85
C MET A 136 -2.64 23.80 -2.14
N ARG A 137 -3.80 23.44 -2.71
CA ARG A 137 -4.70 22.46 -2.14
C ARG A 137 -4.11 21.05 -2.27
N ILE A 138 -3.59 20.68 -3.44
CA ILE A 138 -2.90 19.41 -3.64
C ILE A 138 -1.69 19.31 -2.71
N TYR A 139 -0.94 20.40 -2.53
CA TYR A 139 0.22 20.37 -1.66
C TYR A 139 -0.15 20.23 -0.17
N ARG A 140 -1.32 20.73 0.26
CA ARG A 140 -1.89 20.43 1.60
C ARG A 140 -2.25 18.96 1.76
N ILE A 141 -2.81 18.33 0.73
CA ILE A 141 -3.07 16.89 0.71
C ILE A 141 -1.75 16.13 0.80
N ILE A 142 -0.76 16.44 -0.04
CA ILE A 142 0.56 15.81 -0.04
C ILE A 142 1.25 15.93 1.32
N LYS A 143 1.21 17.12 1.94
CA LYS A 143 1.74 17.33 3.30
C LYS A 143 1.12 16.36 4.29
N SER A 144 -0.21 16.21 4.26
CA SER A 144 -0.95 15.34 5.17
C SER A 144 -0.65 13.87 4.90
N VAL A 145 -0.60 13.47 3.63
CA VAL A 145 -0.22 12.11 3.20
C VAL A 145 1.18 11.74 3.67
N LEU A 146 2.19 12.59 3.41
CA LEU A 146 3.57 12.31 3.83
C LEU A 146 3.69 12.28 5.35
N THR A 147 2.97 13.15 6.06
CA THR A 147 2.94 13.15 7.52
C THR A 147 2.40 11.82 8.05
N ALA A 148 1.23 11.39 7.56
CA ALA A 148 0.61 10.13 7.98
C ALA A 148 1.47 8.92 7.60
N ALA A 149 1.94 8.85 6.35
CA ALA A 149 2.73 7.74 5.86
C ALA A 149 4.06 7.59 6.61
N PHE A 150 4.85 8.65 6.78
CA PHE A 150 6.11 8.52 7.53
C PHE A 150 5.89 8.32 9.03
N THR A 151 4.83 8.89 9.63
CA THR A 151 4.49 8.60 11.03
C THR A 151 4.13 7.13 11.20
N SER A 152 3.38 6.55 10.24
CA SER A 152 3.06 5.12 10.24
C SER A 152 4.30 4.25 10.11
N CYS A 153 5.31 4.67 9.31
CA CYS A 153 6.61 3.99 9.28
C CYS A 153 7.24 3.97 10.66
N VAL A 154 7.39 5.12 11.32
CA VAL A 154 7.99 5.20 12.66
C VAL A 154 7.30 4.26 13.66
N VAL A 155 5.96 4.23 13.68
CA VAL A 155 5.19 3.34 14.58
C VAL A 155 5.46 1.86 14.29
N LEU A 156 5.56 1.46 13.03
CA LEU A 156 5.84 0.07 12.64
C LEU A 156 7.29 -0.34 12.89
N GLU A 157 8.24 0.55 12.61
CA GLU A 157 9.68 0.36 12.84
C GLU A 157 9.97 0.07 14.32
N ASP A 158 9.33 0.80 15.23
CA ASP A 158 9.42 0.60 16.68
C ASP A 158 8.94 -0.80 17.13
N ARG A 159 8.09 -1.44 16.31
CA ARG A 159 7.55 -2.78 16.55
C ARG A 159 8.23 -3.87 15.74
N LYS A 160 9.24 -3.52 14.93
CA LYS A 160 9.90 -4.44 13.99
C LYS A 160 9.00 -4.98 12.88
N TYR A 161 8.06 -4.15 12.42
CA TYR A 161 7.20 -4.43 11.28
C TYR A 161 7.49 -3.46 10.13
N VAL A 162 7.13 -3.89 8.92
CA VAL A 162 7.11 -3.06 7.73
C VAL A 162 5.80 -3.20 6.97
N ASN A 163 5.30 -2.10 6.42
CA ASN A 163 4.20 -2.14 5.45
C ASN A 163 4.79 -2.28 4.04
N THR A 164 4.47 -3.39 3.38
CA THR A 164 4.95 -3.67 2.03
C THR A 164 4.02 -3.14 0.93
N ASP A 165 2.87 -2.58 1.26
CA ASP A 165 1.83 -2.21 0.29
C ASP A 165 1.44 -0.72 0.38
N TYR A 166 2.44 0.17 0.45
CA TYR A 166 2.19 1.58 0.18
C TYR A 166 1.83 1.76 -1.29
N LYS A 167 0.59 2.17 -1.53
CA LYS A 167 0.05 2.55 -2.83
C LYS A 167 -1.04 3.60 -2.65
N PRO A 168 -1.38 4.40 -3.67
CA PRO A 168 -2.35 5.49 -3.52
C PRO A 168 -3.74 5.01 -3.07
N ALA A 169 -4.14 3.78 -3.40
CA ALA A 169 -5.41 3.19 -2.97
C ALA A 169 -5.47 2.92 -1.45
N ASN A 170 -4.31 2.73 -0.80
CA ASN A 170 -4.22 2.46 0.64
C ASN A 170 -3.97 3.73 1.47
N ILE A 171 -3.95 4.91 0.83
CA ILE A 171 -3.90 6.20 1.51
C ILE A 171 -5.30 6.81 1.49
N LEU A 172 -5.92 6.85 2.66
CA LEU A 172 -7.30 7.26 2.84
C LEU A 172 -7.36 8.73 3.24
N LEU A 173 -8.33 9.45 2.70
CA LEU A 173 -8.43 10.89 2.81
C LEU A 173 -9.86 11.33 3.17
N SER A 174 -9.95 12.33 4.04
CA SER A 174 -11.19 13.04 4.35
C SER A 174 -10.93 14.54 4.44
N ASN A 175 -12.00 15.33 4.33
CA ASN A 175 -11.92 16.79 4.44
C ASN A 175 -10.95 17.45 3.43
N ILE A 176 -10.76 16.84 2.26
CA ILE A 176 -9.81 17.31 1.22
C ILE A 176 -10.17 18.68 0.60
N ASN A 177 -11.40 19.16 0.83
CA ASN A 177 -11.88 20.49 0.41
C ASN A 177 -11.70 21.56 1.51
N THR A 178 -11.08 21.21 2.64
CA THR A 178 -10.91 22.09 3.80
C THR A 178 -9.44 22.30 4.12
N ASP A 179 -9.14 23.21 5.05
CA ASP A 179 -7.78 23.41 5.56
C ASP A 179 -7.32 22.32 6.56
N ARG A 180 -8.21 21.38 6.90
CA ARG A 180 -7.96 20.28 7.85
C ARG A 180 -8.05 18.93 7.16
N VAL A 181 -7.21 18.72 6.16
CA VAL A 181 -7.11 17.43 5.46
C VAL A 181 -6.75 16.34 6.46
N ILE A 182 -7.53 15.27 6.45
CA ILE A 182 -7.24 14.04 7.20
C ILE A 182 -6.61 13.07 6.21
N ALA A 183 -5.47 12.50 6.57
CA ALA A 183 -4.83 11.43 5.83
C ALA A 183 -4.48 10.29 6.79
N LYS A 184 -4.82 9.07 6.39
CA LYS A 184 -4.59 7.85 7.18
C LYS A 184 -4.12 6.72 6.26
N VAL A 185 -3.24 5.87 6.76
CA VAL A 185 -2.84 4.61 6.11
C VAL A 185 -3.89 3.56 6.42
N GLY A 186 -4.46 2.98 5.37
CA GLY A 186 -5.39 1.86 5.43
C GLY A 186 -4.75 0.57 4.92
N ASP A 187 -5.55 -0.49 4.95
CA ASP A 187 -5.21 -1.86 4.54
C ASP A 187 -3.88 -2.36 5.12
N LEU A 188 -3.95 -2.90 6.33
CA LEU A 188 -2.77 -3.39 7.04
C LEU A 188 -2.52 -4.89 6.82
N GLY A 189 -3.23 -5.51 5.87
CA GLY A 189 -3.13 -6.94 5.60
C GLY A 189 -1.76 -7.38 5.10
N LEU A 190 -0.93 -6.46 4.56
CA LEU A 190 0.44 -6.72 4.11
C LEU A 190 1.51 -6.01 4.95
N VAL A 191 1.18 -5.74 6.22
CA VAL A 191 2.14 -5.36 7.25
C VAL A 191 2.69 -6.63 7.90
N VAL A 192 4.01 -6.82 7.82
CA VAL A 192 4.70 -8.04 8.26
C VAL A 192 5.94 -7.71 9.08
N PRO A 193 6.43 -8.64 9.91
CA PRO A 193 7.77 -8.55 10.48
C PRO A 193 8.84 -8.19 9.44
N ILE A 194 9.82 -7.38 9.84
CA ILE A 194 10.96 -7.03 8.98
C ILE A 194 11.66 -8.30 8.48
N GLY A 195 11.99 -8.31 7.18
CA GLY A 195 12.73 -9.41 6.58
C GLY A 195 11.88 -10.60 6.16
N GLU A 196 10.56 -10.61 6.45
CA GLU A 196 9.70 -11.75 6.15
C GLU A 196 9.37 -11.89 4.66
N LEU A 197 9.02 -10.78 4.00
CA LEU A 197 8.57 -10.79 2.62
C LEU A 197 9.63 -10.29 1.63
N PHE A 198 9.72 -10.99 0.51
CA PHE A 198 10.56 -10.67 -0.64
C PHE A 198 9.66 -10.30 -1.83
N HIS A 199 10.06 -9.31 -2.62
CA HIS A 199 9.32 -8.88 -3.82
C HIS A 199 7.83 -8.52 -3.60
N ALA A 200 7.42 -8.20 -2.37
CA ALA A 200 6.02 -7.92 -2.03
C ALA A 200 5.56 -6.51 -2.41
N GLN A 201 6.48 -5.55 -2.46
CA GLN A 201 6.13 -4.17 -2.82
C GLN A 201 5.59 -4.08 -4.25
N PRO A 202 4.52 -3.29 -4.51
CA PRO A 202 4.05 -3.00 -5.86
C PRO A 202 5.20 -2.49 -6.74
N TYR A 203 5.25 -2.89 -8.01
CA TYR A 203 6.40 -2.60 -8.90
C TYR A 203 6.81 -1.12 -8.93
N ALA A 204 5.86 -0.18 -8.91
CA ALA A 204 6.14 1.25 -8.94
C ALA A 204 6.69 1.80 -7.61
N MET A 205 6.42 1.12 -6.49
CA MET A 205 6.83 1.51 -5.14
C MET A 205 7.95 0.61 -4.60
N ARG A 206 8.37 -0.40 -5.36
CA ARG A 206 9.39 -1.35 -4.94
C ARG A 206 10.77 -0.70 -4.90
N ALA A 207 11.45 -0.87 -3.77
CA ALA A 207 12.77 -0.32 -3.56
C ALA A 207 13.83 -1.03 -4.41
N PRO A 208 14.93 -0.35 -4.79
CA PRO A 208 15.97 -0.92 -5.64
C PRO A 208 16.57 -2.20 -5.05
N GLU A 209 16.82 -2.23 -3.75
CA GLU A 209 17.35 -3.40 -3.05
C GLU A 209 16.38 -4.59 -3.05
N VAL A 210 15.07 -4.34 -3.08
CA VAL A 210 14.04 -5.39 -3.15
C VAL A 210 13.95 -5.97 -4.57
N PHE A 211 14.23 -5.18 -5.60
CA PHE A 211 14.45 -5.72 -6.95
C PHE A 211 15.72 -6.59 -7.02
N LEU A 212 16.71 -6.29 -6.19
CA LEU A 212 17.97 -7.04 -6.06
C LEU A 212 17.87 -8.24 -5.11
N GLY A 213 16.65 -8.70 -4.81
CA GLY A 213 16.43 -9.92 -4.02
C GLY A 213 16.57 -9.75 -2.51
N LYS A 214 16.75 -8.53 -2.00
CA LYS A 214 16.69 -8.30 -0.54
C LYS A 214 15.24 -8.29 -0.06
N ALA A 215 15.04 -8.70 1.19
CA ALA A 215 13.76 -8.64 1.86
C ALA A 215 13.32 -7.19 2.10
N CYS A 216 12.02 -6.99 2.29
CA CYS A 216 11.46 -5.71 2.71
C CYS A 216 11.92 -5.37 4.14
N THR A 217 12.49 -4.18 4.30
CA THR A 217 13.05 -3.60 5.53
C THR A 217 12.62 -2.15 5.69
N GLU A 218 12.97 -1.52 6.82
CA GLU A 218 12.63 -0.14 7.13
C GLU A 218 13.05 0.84 6.02
N PRO A 219 14.28 0.79 5.46
CA PRO A 219 14.64 1.66 4.33
C PRO A 219 13.74 1.43 3.10
N SER A 220 13.41 0.18 2.78
CA SER A 220 12.57 -0.12 1.61
C SER A 220 11.16 0.47 1.74
N GLN A 221 10.65 0.56 2.97
CA GLN A 221 9.38 1.19 3.27
C GLN A 221 9.42 2.70 3.06
N VAL A 222 10.50 3.36 3.49
CA VAL A 222 10.72 4.80 3.25
C VAL A 222 10.74 5.11 1.75
N TRP A 223 11.40 4.27 0.95
CA TRP A 223 11.37 4.38 -0.51
C TRP A 223 9.95 4.27 -1.05
N ALA A 224 9.19 3.25 -0.61
CA ALA A 224 7.85 2.99 -1.10
C ALA A 224 6.90 4.18 -0.92
N VAL A 225 6.99 4.90 0.22
CA VAL A 225 6.20 6.12 0.45
C VAL A 225 6.52 7.23 -0.56
N ALA A 226 7.80 7.50 -0.80
CA ALA A 226 8.20 8.55 -1.73
C ALA A 226 7.95 8.17 -3.19
N ALA A 227 8.17 6.90 -3.55
CA ALA A 227 7.89 6.36 -4.87
C ALA A 227 6.38 6.34 -5.16
N MET A 228 5.55 6.02 -4.15
CA MET A 228 4.10 6.14 -4.23
C MET A 228 3.68 7.57 -4.61
N LEU A 229 4.21 8.56 -3.90
CA LEU A 229 3.87 9.96 -4.18
C LEU A 229 4.35 10.37 -5.58
N LEU A 230 5.59 10.05 -5.95
CA LEU A 230 6.15 10.38 -7.26
C LEU A 230 5.33 9.77 -8.40
N CYS A 231 4.97 8.49 -8.30
CA CYS A 231 4.18 7.82 -9.33
C CYS A 231 2.72 8.27 -9.37
N TRP A 232 2.15 8.73 -8.26
CA TRP A 232 0.83 9.35 -8.26
C TRP A 232 0.86 10.72 -8.98
N ILE A 233 1.89 11.54 -8.73
CA ILE A 233 2.09 12.82 -9.42
C ILE A 233 2.40 12.62 -10.91
N LYS A 234 3.25 11.63 -11.19
CA LYS A 234 3.76 11.34 -12.53
C LYS A 234 3.65 9.84 -12.85
N PRO A 235 2.48 9.39 -13.32
CA PRO A 235 2.24 7.99 -13.61
C PRO A 235 3.26 7.40 -14.59
N GLY A 236 3.69 6.17 -14.31
CA GLY A 236 4.57 5.39 -15.17
C GLY A 236 6.06 5.75 -15.15
N VAL A 237 6.49 6.75 -14.37
CA VAL A 237 7.93 7.09 -14.24
C VAL A 237 8.77 6.00 -13.56
N LEU A 238 8.16 5.18 -12.69
CA LEU A 238 8.75 3.98 -12.10
C LEU A 238 7.86 2.76 -12.36
N GLY A 239 8.39 1.59 -12.01
CA GLY A 239 7.68 0.31 -12.11
C GLY A 239 7.45 -0.19 -13.54
N ALA A 240 6.60 -1.21 -13.63
CA ALA A 240 6.40 -1.99 -14.85
C ALA A 240 5.50 -1.32 -15.92
N TRP A 241 5.00 -0.11 -15.68
CA TRP A 241 4.12 0.56 -16.66
C TRP A 241 4.82 0.75 -18.02
N GLY A 242 4.10 0.52 -19.12
CA GLY A 242 4.67 0.58 -20.47
C GLY A 242 5.65 -0.56 -20.82
N CYS A 243 5.83 -1.54 -19.93
CA CYS A 243 6.60 -2.74 -20.22
C CYS A 243 5.85 -3.59 -21.27
N PRO A 244 6.52 -4.01 -22.37
CA PRO A 244 5.85 -4.78 -23.41
C PRO A 244 5.55 -6.23 -22.99
N PHE A 245 6.29 -6.78 -22.01
CA PHE A 245 6.16 -8.19 -21.61
C PHE A 245 6.29 -8.37 -20.08
N PRO A 246 5.33 -9.05 -19.40
CA PRO A 246 5.38 -9.25 -17.96
C PRO A 246 6.66 -9.92 -17.44
N VAL A 247 7.27 -10.80 -18.23
CA VAL A 247 8.50 -11.54 -17.89
C VAL A 247 9.72 -10.63 -17.68
N ILE A 248 9.70 -9.39 -18.17
CA ILE A 248 10.78 -8.43 -17.96
C ILE A 248 10.40 -7.29 -17.01
N ASN A 249 9.29 -7.37 -16.28
CA ASN A 249 8.83 -6.30 -15.38
C ASN A 249 9.89 -5.88 -14.35
N ASN A 250 10.61 -6.83 -13.75
CA ASN A 250 11.71 -6.52 -12.82
C ASN A 250 12.84 -5.74 -13.53
N ALA A 251 13.30 -6.24 -14.67
CA ALA A 251 14.38 -5.62 -15.43
C ALA A 251 13.99 -4.22 -15.94
N TRP A 252 12.77 -4.07 -16.45
CA TRP A 252 12.19 -2.81 -16.89
C TRP A 252 12.12 -1.79 -15.75
N SER A 253 11.64 -2.22 -14.59
CA SER A 253 11.52 -1.35 -13.41
C SER A 253 12.88 -0.88 -12.90
N MET A 254 13.87 -1.79 -12.82
CA MET A 254 15.25 -1.43 -12.48
C MET A 254 15.85 -0.45 -13.50
N ALA A 255 15.64 -0.69 -14.81
CA ALA A 255 16.11 0.22 -15.84
C ALA A 255 15.53 1.64 -15.67
N LYS A 256 14.24 1.77 -15.34
CA LYS A 256 13.63 3.08 -15.03
C LYS A 256 14.25 3.77 -13.83
N ILE A 257 14.52 3.03 -12.75
CA ILE A 257 15.21 3.59 -11.57
C ILE A 257 16.59 4.11 -11.99
N GLN A 258 17.35 3.36 -12.79
CA GLN A 258 18.66 3.79 -13.28
C GLN A 258 18.57 5.03 -14.20
N ARG A 259 17.54 5.14 -15.04
CA ARG A 259 17.29 6.33 -15.87
C ARG A 259 16.98 7.57 -15.03
N LEU A 260 16.16 7.40 -13.99
CA LEU A 260 15.75 8.48 -13.09
C LEU A 260 16.89 8.91 -12.14
N PHE A 261 17.72 7.95 -11.71
CA PHE A 261 18.87 8.14 -10.84
C PHE A 261 20.15 7.58 -11.49
N PRO A 262 20.79 8.31 -12.42
CA PRO A 262 21.94 7.81 -13.19
C PRO A 262 23.17 7.43 -12.35
N HIS A 263 23.25 7.93 -11.11
CA HIS A 263 24.32 7.61 -10.16
C HIS A 263 24.11 6.25 -9.47
N TRP A 264 22.94 5.64 -9.61
CA TRP A 264 22.69 4.30 -9.11
C TRP A 264 23.17 3.28 -10.13
N GLU A 265 24.27 2.60 -9.79
CA GLU A 265 24.80 1.51 -10.57
C GLU A 265 24.08 0.21 -10.19
N ILE A 266 23.45 -0.44 -11.17
CA ILE A 266 22.88 -1.76 -10.97
C ILE A 266 24.06 -2.74 -10.79
N PRO A 267 24.18 -3.42 -9.63
CA PRO A 267 25.34 -4.25 -9.34
C PRO A 267 25.43 -5.42 -10.31
N THR A 268 26.66 -5.88 -10.58
CA THR A 268 26.86 -7.14 -11.29
C THR A 268 26.80 -8.29 -10.29
N LEU A 269 25.93 -9.26 -10.56
CA LEU A 269 25.72 -10.41 -9.70
C LEU A 269 26.66 -11.59 -10.05
N GLU A 270 27.22 -12.23 -9.03
CA GLU A 270 28.16 -13.35 -9.13
C GLU A 270 27.47 -14.66 -9.61
N ILE A 271 28.24 -15.74 -9.80
CA ILE A 271 27.71 -17.01 -10.35
C ILE A 271 26.87 -17.79 -9.32
N ALA A 272 27.15 -17.64 -8.02
CA ALA A 272 26.44 -18.34 -6.95
C ALA A 272 25.08 -17.71 -6.58
N GLU A 273 24.74 -16.54 -7.13
CA GLU A 273 23.50 -15.83 -6.85
C GLU A 273 22.34 -16.32 -7.75
N ASP A 274 21.09 -16.08 -7.33
CA ASP A 274 19.87 -16.53 -8.02
C ASP A 274 19.96 -16.30 -9.55
N PRO A 275 19.92 -17.38 -10.38
CA PRO A 275 20.02 -17.27 -11.83
C PRO A 275 18.96 -16.36 -12.46
N ASN A 276 17.74 -16.32 -11.93
CA ASN A 276 16.67 -15.48 -12.44
C ASN A 276 16.96 -14.00 -12.17
N LEU A 277 17.43 -13.70 -10.96
CA LEU A 277 17.83 -12.36 -10.56
C LEU A 277 19.00 -11.85 -11.42
N LYS A 278 20.00 -12.71 -11.66
CA LYS A 278 21.14 -12.39 -12.53
C LYS A 278 20.71 -12.05 -13.96
N VAL A 279 19.76 -12.80 -14.52
CA VAL A 279 19.20 -12.51 -15.84
C VAL A 279 18.45 -11.17 -15.82
N ALA A 280 17.67 -10.89 -14.78
CA ALA A 280 16.94 -9.62 -14.65
C ALA A 280 17.88 -8.40 -14.57
N VAL A 281 18.95 -8.50 -13.78
CA VAL A 281 19.98 -7.45 -13.64
C VAL A 281 20.69 -7.16 -14.97
N LYS A 282 21.18 -8.21 -15.66
CA LYS A 282 21.84 -8.06 -16.97
C LYS A 282 20.90 -7.45 -18.01
N ARG A 283 19.62 -7.85 -17.99
CA ARG A 283 18.60 -7.28 -18.87
C ARG A 283 18.36 -5.81 -18.53
N ALA A 284 18.26 -5.43 -17.26
CA ALA A 284 18.02 -4.04 -16.85
C ALA A 284 19.10 -3.10 -17.39
N GLN A 285 20.38 -3.47 -17.23
CA GLN A 285 21.53 -2.73 -17.75
C GLN A 285 21.44 -2.56 -19.28
N SER A 286 21.12 -3.63 -20.02
CA SER A 286 20.98 -3.52 -21.48
C SER A 286 19.73 -2.76 -21.93
N LEU A 287 18.65 -2.78 -21.15
CA LEU A 287 17.38 -2.12 -21.50
C LEU A 287 17.50 -0.61 -21.35
N SER A 288 18.11 -0.14 -20.26
CA SER A 288 18.27 1.29 -19.99
C SER A 288 19.07 2.01 -21.08
N GLU A 289 20.00 1.31 -21.74
CA GLU A 289 20.83 1.84 -22.82
C GLU A 289 20.19 1.79 -24.20
N LYS A 290 19.33 0.80 -24.49
CA LYS A 290 18.95 0.45 -25.87
C LYS A 290 17.49 0.71 -26.21
N VAL A 291 16.62 0.87 -25.22
CA VAL A 291 15.17 0.98 -25.43
C VAL A 291 14.76 2.46 -25.47
N PRO A 292 14.27 2.99 -26.61
CA PRO A 292 13.91 4.40 -26.74
C PRO A 292 12.92 4.90 -25.69
N GLU A 293 11.93 4.08 -25.32
CA GLU A 293 10.92 4.41 -24.31
C GLU A 293 11.53 4.61 -22.92
N LEU A 294 12.56 3.83 -22.58
CA LEU A 294 13.31 3.99 -21.33
C LEU A 294 14.30 5.16 -21.41
N GLN A 295 14.92 5.37 -22.57
CA GLN A 295 15.79 6.53 -22.79
C GLN A 295 15.05 7.86 -22.68
N ALA A 296 13.76 7.89 -23.04
CA ALA A 296 12.89 9.06 -22.92
C ALA A 296 12.64 9.49 -21.46
N ILE A 297 12.87 8.60 -20.49
CA ILE A 297 12.88 8.95 -19.07
C ILE A 297 14.17 9.71 -18.78
N LEU A 298 14.01 10.95 -18.36
CA LEU A 298 15.07 11.87 -17.96
C LEU A 298 15.45 11.65 -16.48
N PRO A 299 16.57 12.23 -16.03
CA PRO A 299 16.91 12.29 -14.62
C PRO A 299 15.81 12.96 -13.78
N PHE A 300 15.76 12.61 -12.49
CA PHE A 300 14.73 13.01 -11.53
C PHE A 300 14.33 14.49 -11.59
N ASP A 301 15.30 15.39 -11.64
CA ASP A 301 15.06 16.83 -11.63
C ASP A 301 14.30 17.32 -12.87
N ASP A 302 14.54 16.70 -14.02
CA ASP A 302 13.89 17.08 -15.27
C ASP A 302 12.52 16.43 -15.39
N GLU A 303 12.34 15.19 -14.93
CA GLU A 303 11.02 14.55 -14.91
C GLU A 303 10.04 15.23 -13.96
N THR A 304 10.53 15.75 -12.83
CA THR A 304 9.69 16.48 -11.86
C THR A 304 9.35 17.90 -12.30
N LYS A 305 10.18 18.55 -13.13
CA LYS A 305 9.84 19.83 -13.78
C LYS A 305 8.69 19.68 -14.77
N LYS A 306 8.58 18.55 -15.50
CA LYS A 306 7.50 18.29 -16.48
C LYS A 306 6.10 18.23 -15.87
N VAL A 307 5.99 18.18 -14.53
CA VAL A 307 4.72 18.11 -13.79
C VAL A 307 4.55 19.29 -12.84
N ASP A 308 5.29 20.37 -13.09
CA ASP A 308 5.24 21.65 -12.34
C ASP A 308 5.39 21.47 -10.82
N MET A 309 6.12 20.45 -10.39
CA MET A 309 6.33 20.16 -8.97
C MET A 309 7.14 21.29 -8.33
N PRO A 310 6.76 21.85 -7.17
CA PRO A 310 7.48 22.97 -6.57
C PRO A 310 8.84 22.52 -6.04
N GLN A 311 9.80 23.46 -6.00
CA GLN A 311 11.19 23.17 -5.60
C GLN A 311 11.27 22.47 -4.25
N GLN A 312 10.48 22.90 -3.26
CA GLN A 312 10.48 22.35 -1.91
C GLN A 312 10.03 20.88 -1.88
N LEU A 313 9.06 20.50 -2.73
CA LEU A 313 8.64 19.11 -2.85
C LEU A 313 9.68 18.28 -3.61
N ARG A 314 10.30 18.84 -4.65
CA ARG A 314 11.41 18.18 -5.35
C ARG A 314 12.59 17.91 -4.41
N ASP A 315 12.96 18.88 -3.58
CA ASP A 315 14.06 18.76 -2.63
C ASP A 315 13.78 17.70 -1.56
N LEU A 316 12.55 17.66 -1.07
CA LEU A 316 12.10 16.62 -0.15
C LEU A 316 12.16 15.24 -0.80
N LEU A 317 11.59 15.07 -1.99
CA LEU A 317 11.63 13.79 -2.69
C LEU A 317 13.07 13.37 -3.05
N ARG A 318 13.95 14.30 -3.44
CA ARG A 318 15.37 14.02 -3.69
C ARG A 318 16.11 13.55 -2.43
N PHE A 319 15.75 14.11 -1.27
CA PHE A 319 16.31 13.70 0.01
C PHE A 319 15.89 12.27 0.40
N ILE A 320 14.68 11.84 0.01
CA ILE A 320 14.12 10.53 0.41
C ILE A 320 14.45 9.43 -0.61
N LEU A 321 14.32 9.72 -1.92
CA LEU A 321 14.51 8.76 -3.01
C LEU A 321 16.00 8.53 -3.29
N VAL A 322 16.70 8.00 -2.29
CA VAL A 322 18.10 7.58 -2.38
C VAL A 322 18.13 6.08 -2.69
N PRO A 323 18.65 5.66 -3.85
CA PRO A 323 18.63 4.25 -4.25
C PRO A 323 19.42 3.33 -3.33
N ASP A 324 20.53 3.82 -2.78
CA ASP A 324 21.33 3.12 -1.78
C ASP A 324 20.61 3.12 -0.41
N PRO A 325 20.16 1.95 0.10
CA PRO A 325 19.39 1.90 1.34
C PRO A 325 20.19 2.36 2.58
N GLU A 326 21.53 2.22 2.58
CA GLU A 326 22.37 2.64 3.72
C GLU A 326 22.51 4.17 3.82
N LYS A 327 22.32 4.85 2.68
CA LYS A 327 22.33 6.32 2.61
C LYS A 327 20.94 6.93 2.70
N ARG A 328 19.89 6.10 2.65
CA ARG A 328 18.50 6.54 2.68
C ARG A 328 18.15 7.00 4.10
N PRO A 329 17.48 8.16 4.27
CA PRO A 329 17.08 8.59 5.61
C PRO A 329 16.04 7.62 6.19
N SER A 330 16.05 7.44 7.52
CA SER A 330 14.93 6.79 8.22
C SER A 330 13.66 7.65 8.18
N ALA A 331 12.50 7.06 8.41
CA ALA A 331 11.24 7.81 8.43
C ALA A 331 11.23 8.94 9.47
N SER A 332 11.77 8.70 10.67
CA SER A 332 11.92 9.72 11.71
C SER A 332 12.85 10.87 11.27
N SER A 333 13.94 10.55 10.57
CA SER A 333 14.85 11.54 10.00
C SER A 333 14.16 12.39 8.94
N VAL A 334 13.30 11.80 8.10
CA VAL A 334 12.50 12.55 7.11
C VAL A 334 11.56 13.53 7.80
N LEU A 335 10.81 13.07 8.82
CA LEU A 335 9.88 13.92 9.57
C LEU A 335 10.56 15.13 10.25
N ALA A 336 11.79 14.93 10.73
CA ALA A 336 12.60 15.96 11.39
C ALA A 336 13.42 16.84 10.43
N SER A 337 13.54 16.43 9.16
CA SER A 337 14.42 17.05 8.17
C SER A 337 14.09 18.53 7.89
N ARG A 338 15.10 19.27 7.46
CA ARG A 338 14.93 20.63 6.95
C ARG A 338 14.04 20.63 5.71
N GLN A 339 14.23 19.69 4.79
CA GLN A 339 13.49 19.59 3.54
C GLN A 339 11.99 19.45 3.79
N PHE A 340 11.60 18.62 4.76
CA PHE A 340 10.18 18.48 5.08
C PHE A 340 9.62 19.71 5.79
N ARG A 341 10.43 20.37 6.63
CA ARG A 341 10.04 21.65 7.25
C ARG A 341 9.85 22.76 6.22
N ASP A 342 10.74 22.87 5.24
CA ASP A 342 10.68 23.85 4.17
C ASP A 342 9.45 23.61 3.28
N PHE A 343 9.12 22.34 2.96
CA PHE A 343 7.88 22.00 2.28
C PHE A 343 6.64 22.32 3.13
N LYS A 344 6.63 22.00 4.43
CA LYS A 344 5.51 22.36 5.32
C LYS A 344 5.29 23.87 5.37
N HIS A 345 6.37 24.65 5.45
CA HIS A 345 6.30 26.11 5.43
C HIS A 345 5.73 26.62 4.10
N TYR A 346 6.24 26.12 2.97
CA TYR A 346 5.73 26.47 1.64
C TYR A 346 4.22 26.26 1.50
N VAL A 347 3.68 25.20 2.11
CA VAL A 347 2.24 24.84 2.05
C VAL A 347 1.36 25.63 3.05
N SER A 348 1.99 26.26 4.05
CA SER A 348 1.32 26.99 5.12
C SER A 348 1.27 28.51 4.91
N VAL A 349 2.03 29.03 3.94
CA VAL A 349 1.86 30.37 3.37
C VAL A 349 0.71 30.32 2.36
#